data_AF-A0A6N8W3H6-F1
#
_entry.id   AF-A0A6N8W3H6-F1
#
_cell.length_a   1.000
_cell.length_b   1.000
_cell.length_c   1.000
_cell.angle_alpha   90.00
_cell.angle_beta   90.00
_cell.angle_gamma   90.00
#
_symmetry.space_group_name_H-M   'P 1'
#
loop_
_entity.id
_entity.type
_entity.pdbx_description
1 polymer ?
#
loop_
_entity_poly.entity_id
_entity_poly.type
_entity_poly.pdbx_seq_one_letter_code
_entity_poly.pdbx_strand_id
1 'polypeptide(L)'
;LRRDPALQRLVARIHACFGVELMAGRRSRANPRSAGSQSMSSLCSTMARDTLLGSWWQVPGQGLTKLLFCNRLAPNHRRKTNMLSAVRCAVVVALTASVAACSSSEPVSILSNPEAASIQVNGQDIGTTPTQYAFSFPDDNTRHMVRASKEGYHDRDFVISEEQLAQLAGIIRFTMEAHEKPALITSDPGQARVEIEGIEVGLTPVEYGFDFKDRSRRHVVKLSKPGYFDTAVPVSENTEGLQSGVINVVLQENPAWRVTSESEATNRWLRIAIDSRIPYVSAWQRIIDSVTSVYDSLEQLDQQSGYLRSSPQIREFPKGPDGPFLVRTQFIGSISSQEPLTYKIKLVAQTRGKHESSESWAEFDRVFAQDAQLVEELQNRMGIK
;
A
#
# COMPACT_ATOMS: atom_id res chain seq x y z
N LEU A 1 -34.64 -4.01 -57.43
CA LEU A 1 -33.42 -4.80 -57.16
C LEU A 1 -33.29 -5.05 -55.65
N ARG A 2 -32.44 -5.99 -55.22
CA ARG A 2 -32.34 -6.41 -53.81
C ARG A 2 -31.73 -5.31 -52.92
N ARG A 3 -32.18 -5.20 -51.67
CA ARG A 3 -31.55 -4.36 -50.64
C ARG A 3 -30.36 -5.10 -50.04
N ASP A 4 -29.21 -4.44 -49.94
CA ASP A 4 -28.00 -5.02 -49.37
C ASP A 4 -27.97 -4.89 -47.83
N PRO A 5 -27.84 -5.99 -47.06
CA PRO A 5 -27.75 -5.94 -45.60
C PRO A 5 -26.46 -5.29 -45.07
N ALA A 6 -25.41 -5.12 -45.90
CA ALA A 6 -24.20 -4.40 -45.51
C ALA A 6 -24.47 -2.90 -45.26
N LEU A 7 -25.26 -2.25 -46.12
CA LEU A 7 -25.53 -0.81 -46.02
C LEU A 7 -26.28 -0.45 -44.73
N GLN A 8 -27.20 -1.30 -44.28
CA GLN A 8 -27.97 -1.03 -43.05
C GLN A 8 -27.09 -1.11 -41.77
N ARG A 9 -26.05 -1.95 -41.79
CA ARG A 9 -25.08 -2.03 -40.66
C ARG A 9 -24.17 -0.81 -40.58
N LEU A 10 -23.92 -0.13 -41.70
CA LEU A 10 -23.14 1.10 -41.75
C LEU A 10 -23.91 2.28 -41.13
N VAL A 11 -25.17 2.48 -41.55
CA VAL A 11 -26.03 3.57 -41.02
C VAL A 11 -26.27 3.41 -39.51
N ALA A 12 -26.49 2.18 -39.04
CA ALA A 12 -26.69 1.90 -37.61
C ALA A 12 -25.45 2.18 -36.73
N ARG A 13 -24.23 2.13 -37.30
CA ARG A 13 -23.00 2.45 -36.56
C ARG A 13 -22.72 3.95 -36.48
N ILE A 14 -23.06 4.72 -37.51
CA ILE A 14 -22.84 6.18 -37.53
C ILE A 14 -23.66 6.89 -36.42
N HIS A 15 -24.88 6.41 -36.15
CA HIS A 15 -25.73 6.95 -35.08
C HIS A 15 -25.25 6.64 -33.64
N ALA A 16 -24.26 5.76 -33.46
CA ALA A 16 -23.75 5.38 -32.14
C ALA A 16 -22.51 6.19 -31.70
N CYS A 17 -21.91 6.99 -32.59
CA CYS A 17 -20.63 7.67 -32.33
C CYS A 17 -20.74 9.19 -32.09
N PHE A 18 -21.94 9.79 -32.20
CA PHE A 18 -22.17 11.21 -31.97
C PHE A 18 -23.17 11.46 -30.82
N GLY A 19 -22.73 11.12 -29.60
CA GLY A 19 -23.37 11.62 -28.38
C GLY A 19 -22.95 13.07 -28.11
N VAL A 20 -23.83 14.02 -28.39
CA VAL A 20 -23.62 15.46 -28.07
C VAL A 20 -24.68 15.88 -27.05
N GLU A 21 -24.26 16.08 -25.80
CA GLU A 21 -25.11 16.72 -24.80
C GLU A 21 -25.28 18.22 -25.12
N LEU A 22 -26.52 18.72 -25.06
CA LEU A 22 -26.82 20.13 -25.27
C LEU A 22 -27.65 20.68 -24.11
N MET A 23 -26.98 21.41 -23.22
CA MET A 23 -27.57 22.15 -22.11
C MET A 23 -28.56 23.22 -22.59
N ALA A 24 -29.83 23.12 -22.22
CA ALA A 24 -30.80 24.21 -22.32
C ALA A 24 -31.91 24.09 -21.25
N GLY A 25 -31.80 24.84 -20.15
CA GLY A 25 -32.82 24.88 -19.09
C GLY A 25 -33.59 26.18 -19.04
N ARG A 26 -34.86 26.15 -18.57
CA ARG A 26 -35.54 27.34 -18.01
C ARG A 26 -36.76 27.02 -17.12
N ARG A 27 -36.61 27.37 -15.83
CA ARG A 27 -37.59 28.00 -14.92
C ARG A 27 -39.02 27.39 -14.72
N SER A 28 -39.18 26.82 -13.53
CA SER A 28 -40.09 27.33 -12.45
C SER A 28 -41.62 27.30 -12.63
N ARG A 29 -42.30 26.50 -11.80
CA ARG A 29 -43.09 27.00 -10.64
C ARG A 29 -43.63 25.88 -9.71
N ALA A 30 -44.11 26.31 -8.54
CA ALA A 30 -45.04 25.62 -7.60
C ALA A 30 -44.56 24.43 -6.74
N ASN A 31 -44.37 24.74 -5.44
CA ASN A 31 -44.63 23.88 -4.26
C ASN A 31 -46.16 24.01 -3.92
N PRO A 32 -46.80 23.38 -2.88
CA PRO A 32 -46.25 22.56 -1.78
C PRO A 32 -47.08 21.32 -1.32
N ARG A 33 -46.63 20.69 -0.21
CA ARG A 33 -47.32 19.68 0.66
C ARG A 33 -47.36 18.24 0.09
N SER A 34 -47.34 17.16 0.88
CA SER A 34 -47.13 16.98 2.35
C SER A 34 -46.95 15.49 2.72
N ALA A 35 -46.22 15.21 3.82
CA ALA A 35 -46.05 13.89 4.46
C ALA A 35 -45.34 12.81 3.61
N GLY A 36 -44.75 11.76 4.20
CA GLY A 36 -44.46 11.51 5.62
C GLY A 36 -43.74 10.17 5.84
N SER A 37 -42.97 10.07 6.95
CA SER A 37 -42.57 8.90 7.76
C SER A 37 -42.15 7.54 7.13
N GLN A 38 -41.57 6.69 7.99
CA GLN A 38 -41.16 5.29 7.77
C GLN A 38 -39.89 5.13 6.89
N SER A 39 -38.68 4.91 7.44
CA SER A 39 -38.13 3.88 8.37
C SER A 39 -37.47 2.72 7.63
N MET A 40 -36.13 2.63 7.70
CA MET A 40 -35.37 1.48 7.23
C MET A 40 -35.11 0.49 8.37
N SER A 41 -35.58 -0.74 8.19
CA SER A 41 -35.18 -1.96 8.90
C SER A 41 -35.06 -3.05 7.82
N SER A 42 -33.88 -3.60 7.51
CA SER A 42 -33.03 -4.49 8.32
C SER A 42 -33.60 -5.90 8.46
N LEU A 43 -32.70 -6.88 8.68
CA LEU A 43 -32.86 -8.35 8.58
C LEU A 43 -32.76 -8.88 7.13
N CYS A 44 -31.82 -9.73 6.69
CA CYS A 44 -30.89 -10.72 7.29
C CYS A 44 -31.37 -12.18 7.21
N SER A 45 -30.60 -13.00 6.46
CA SER A 45 -30.49 -14.48 6.48
C SER A 45 -31.78 -15.32 6.27
N THR A 46 -31.78 -16.65 6.08
CA THR A 46 -30.76 -17.71 6.28
C THR A 46 -31.14 -18.98 5.48
N MET A 47 -30.16 -19.87 5.17
CA MET A 47 -30.35 -21.34 5.01
C MET A 47 -31.22 -21.86 3.83
N ALA A 48 -31.14 -23.13 3.39
CA ALA A 48 -30.18 -24.22 3.64
C ALA A 48 -30.12 -25.25 2.48
N ARG A 49 -29.12 -26.14 2.59
CA ARG A 49 -28.88 -27.42 1.87
C ARG A 49 -30.13 -28.25 1.58
N ASP A 50 -30.03 -29.15 0.57
CA ASP A 50 -30.26 -30.57 0.85
C ASP A 50 -29.44 -31.53 -0.06
N THR A 51 -29.51 -32.84 0.19
CA THR A 51 -28.60 -33.90 -0.29
C THR A 51 -29.35 -35.25 -0.47
N LEU A 52 -28.82 -36.37 -1.00
CA LEU A 52 -27.47 -36.80 -1.43
C LEU A 52 -27.62 -37.85 -2.59
N LEU A 53 -26.75 -38.88 -2.64
CA LEU A 53 -26.76 -40.09 -3.51
C LEU A 53 -26.34 -39.90 -4.99
N GLY A 54 -25.48 -40.73 -5.59
CA GLY A 54 -24.58 -41.76 -5.02
C GLY A 54 -24.04 -42.78 -6.04
N SER A 55 -22.84 -43.33 -5.77
CA SER A 55 -22.15 -44.48 -6.43
C SER A 55 -21.37 -44.30 -7.75
N TRP A 56 -20.26 -45.05 -8.02
CA TRP A 56 -19.08 -45.50 -7.23
C TRP A 56 -18.07 -46.25 -8.19
N TRP A 57 -16.74 -46.28 -7.89
CA TRP A 57 -15.61 -46.97 -8.62
C TRP A 57 -15.24 -46.42 -10.04
N GLN A 58 -13.98 -46.19 -10.51
CA GLN A 58 -12.58 -46.73 -10.39
C GLN A 58 -12.22 -47.84 -11.43
N VAL A 59 -11.25 -47.72 -12.39
CA VAL A 59 -9.78 -47.38 -12.43
C VAL A 59 -8.88 -48.65 -12.40
N PRO A 60 -7.74 -48.81 -13.13
CA PRO A 60 -7.21 -48.27 -14.42
C PRO A 60 -6.65 -49.39 -15.38
N GLY A 61 -5.80 -49.10 -16.40
CA GLY A 61 -5.06 -50.17 -17.13
C GLY A 61 -4.05 -49.78 -18.25
N GLN A 62 -2.76 -50.02 -18.00
CA GLN A 62 -1.57 -49.94 -18.89
C GLN A 62 -1.60 -50.82 -20.17
N GLY A 63 -0.74 -50.54 -21.18
CA GLY A 63 -0.44 -51.52 -22.25
C GLY A 63 0.40 -51.04 -23.46
N LEU A 64 1.74 -51.23 -23.42
CA LEU A 64 2.64 -51.08 -24.57
C LEU A 64 2.89 -52.43 -25.29
N THR A 65 3.35 -52.37 -26.55
CA THR A 65 4.65 -52.90 -27.09
C THR A 65 4.58 -53.73 -28.39
N LYS A 66 5.57 -53.49 -29.28
CA LYS A 66 6.22 -54.42 -30.25
C LYS A 66 5.39 -55.10 -31.36
N LEU A 67 5.67 -54.68 -32.59
CA LEU A 67 5.65 -55.52 -33.81
C LEU A 67 7.04 -56.13 -34.04
N LEU A 68 7.11 -57.39 -34.51
CA LEU A 68 8.36 -58.06 -34.91
C LEU A 68 8.13 -59.06 -36.06
N PHE A 69 9.22 -59.39 -36.77
CA PHE A 69 9.35 -60.40 -37.83
C PHE A 69 8.96 -61.83 -37.33
N CYS A 70 8.72 -62.88 -38.13
CA CYS A 70 9.34 -63.23 -39.43
C CYS A 70 8.62 -64.37 -40.20
N ASN A 71 8.49 -64.24 -41.53
CA ASN A 71 8.75 -65.22 -42.62
C ASN A 71 8.28 -66.71 -42.66
N ARG A 72 8.09 -67.18 -43.92
CA ARG A 72 8.03 -68.59 -44.44
C ARG A 72 6.75 -69.40 -44.15
N LEU A 73 6.27 -70.31 -45.03
CA LEU A 73 6.74 -70.76 -46.36
C LEU A 73 5.55 -71.18 -47.29
N ALA A 74 5.85 -71.45 -48.57
CA ALA A 74 4.95 -71.83 -49.68
C ALA A 74 4.72 -73.37 -49.75
N PRO A 75 4.07 -74.01 -50.76
CA PRO A 75 3.52 -73.55 -52.06
C PRO A 75 2.04 -74.01 -52.26
N ASN A 76 1.39 -74.28 -53.42
CA ASN A 76 1.75 -74.44 -54.84
C ASN A 76 0.49 -74.44 -55.76
N HIS A 77 0.46 -73.78 -56.93
CA HIS A 77 0.16 -74.42 -58.25
C HIS A 77 0.17 -73.49 -59.49
N ARG A 78 0.55 -74.12 -60.62
CA ARG A 78 0.66 -73.69 -62.05
C ARG A 78 -0.54 -72.85 -62.57
N ARG A 79 -0.44 -71.95 -63.56
CA ARG A 79 0.16 -72.04 -64.94
C ARG A 79 0.57 -70.64 -65.46
N LYS A 80 1.73 -70.48 -66.17
CA LYS A 80 1.92 -70.24 -67.64
C LYS A 80 1.06 -69.10 -68.27
N THR A 81 1.55 -68.18 -69.11
CA THR A 81 2.79 -68.16 -69.96
C THR A 81 3.17 -66.76 -70.48
N ASN A 82 4.45 -66.60 -70.90
CA ASN A 82 5.02 -65.60 -71.86
C ASN A 82 5.10 -64.09 -71.47
N MET A 83 5.89 -63.25 -72.16
CA MET A 83 7.37 -63.19 -72.30
C MET A 83 7.82 -62.04 -73.24
N LEU A 84 8.72 -61.15 -72.76
CA LEU A 84 9.61 -60.19 -73.46
C LEU A 84 9.06 -58.95 -74.21
N SER A 85 9.92 -57.90 -74.18
CA SER A 85 10.04 -56.73 -75.11
C SER A 85 8.97 -55.62 -75.06
N ALA A 86 9.27 -54.34 -75.38
CA ALA A 86 10.53 -53.58 -75.29
C ALA A 86 10.28 -52.04 -75.45
N VAL A 87 11.06 -51.23 -74.72
CA VAL A 87 11.65 -49.94 -75.15
C VAL A 87 10.81 -48.98 -76.03
N ARG A 88 10.13 -47.97 -75.41
CA ARG A 88 10.43 -46.52 -75.62
C ARG A 88 9.53 -45.52 -74.87
N CYS A 89 10.14 -44.36 -74.57
CA CYS A 89 9.59 -43.00 -74.47
C CYS A 89 8.24 -42.73 -73.78
N ALA A 90 8.31 -42.19 -72.56
CA ALA A 90 7.60 -40.97 -72.17
C ALA A 90 8.41 -40.22 -71.10
N VAL A 91 8.54 -38.89 -71.23
CA VAL A 91 9.23 -38.05 -70.23
C VAL A 91 8.22 -37.47 -69.26
N VAL A 92 8.29 -37.89 -68.00
CA VAL A 92 7.77 -37.12 -66.85
C VAL A 92 8.81 -37.18 -65.74
N VAL A 93 9.82 -36.30 -65.81
CA VAL A 93 10.62 -35.99 -64.62
C VAL A 93 9.73 -35.11 -63.74
N ALA A 94 9.14 -35.71 -62.71
CA ALA A 94 8.38 -34.99 -61.71
C ALA A 94 9.33 -34.14 -60.85
N LEU A 95 9.68 -32.95 -61.35
CA LEU A 95 10.23 -31.89 -60.49
C LEU A 95 9.14 -31.49 -59.48
N THR A 96 9.14 -32.16 -58.33
CA THR A 96 8.59 -31.59 -57.10
C THR A 96 9.50 -30.44 -56.69
N ALA A 97 9.37 -29.32 -57.38
CA ALA A 97 9.99 -28.07 -56.98
C ALA A 97 9.46 -27.73 -55.59
N SER A 98 10.29 -27.94 -54.58
CA SER A 98 10.01 -27.49 -53.22
C SER A 98 9.98 -25.97 -53.24
N VAL A 99 8.78 -25.41 -53.38
CA VAL A 99 8.55 -23.96 -53.24
C VAL A 99 8.78 -23.63 -51.77
N ALA A 100 10.04 -23.45 -51.42
CA ALA A 100 10.44 -22.72 -50.24
C ALA A 100 9.99 -21.28 -50.46
N ALA A 101 8.74 -21.00 -50.09
CA ALA A 101 8.21 -19.66 -49.99
C ALA A 101 9.01 -18.95 -48.89
N CYS A 102 10.12 -18.33 -49.30
CA CYS A 102 10.93 -17.51 -48.42
C CYS A 102 10.15 -16.22 -48.16
N SER A 103 9.26 -16.28 -47.18
CA SER A 103 8.65 -15.10 -46.56
C SER A 103 9.73 -14.33 -45.82
N SER A 104 10.55 -13.60 -46.57
CA SER A 104 11.54 -12.67 -46.07
C SER A 104 10.81 -11.47 -45.44
N SER A 105 10.37 -11.64 -44.19
CA SER A 105 9.81 -10.55 -43.41
C SER A 105 10.86 -9.48 -43.17
N GLU A 106 10.47 -8.23 -43.38
CA GLU A 106 11.38 -7.11 -43.17
C GLU A 106 11.70 -6.96 -41.67
N PRO A 107 12.97 -6.69 -41.31
CA PRO A 107 13.38 -6.60 -39.92
C PRO A 107 12.78 -5.36 -39.24
N VAL A 108 12.01 -5.59 -38.19
CA VAL A 108 11.29 -4.56 -37.43
C VAL A 108 12.22 -3.95 -36.39
N SER A 109 12.30 -2.63 -36.34
CA SER A 109 13.12 -1.92 -35.35
C SER A 109 12.43 -1.90 -34.00
N ILE A 110 13.12 -2.35 -32.95
CA ILE A 110 12.62 -2.36 -31.56
C ILE A 110 13.46 -1.40 -30.73
N LEU A 111 12.79 -0.38 -30.19
CA LEU A 111 13.37 0.74 -29.45
C LEU A 111 12.73 0.83 -28.06
N SER A 112 13.45 1.37 -27.08
CA SER A 112 12.89 1.66 -25.76
C SER A 112 13.37 3.00 -25.19
N ASN A 113 12.54 3.57 -24.32
CA ASN A 113 12.90 4.60 -23.36
C ASN A 113 12.60 4.04 -21.96
N PRO A 114 13.60 3.80 -21.09
CA PRO A 114 15.04 4.06 -21.27
C PRO A 114 15.69 3.17 -22.33
N GLU A 115 16.86 3.56 -22.84
CA GLU A 115 17.63 2.77 -23.81
C GLU A 115 18.28 1.51 -23.19
N ALA A 116 18.72 0.59 -24.03
CA ALA A 116 19.35 -0.68 -23.64
C ALA A 116 18.52 -1.52 -22.65
N ALA A 117 17.22 -1.67 -22.94
CA ALA A 117 16.36 -2.69 -22.34
C ALA A 117 16.57 -4.03 -23.05
N SER A 118 16.62 -5.15 -22.32
CA SER A 118 16.62 -6.49 -22.92
C SER A 118 15.23 -6.76 -23.52
N ILE A 119 15.21 -7.34 -24.71
CA ILE A 119 13.98 -7.74 -25.41
C ILE A 119 13.94 -9.26 -25.53
N GLN A 120 12.80 -9.83 -25.15
CA GLN A 120 12.47 -11.24 -25.42
C GLN A 120 11.30 -11.31 -26.40
N VAL A 121 11.35 -12.22 -27.37
CA VAL A 121 10.24 -12.55 -28.27
C VAL A 121 9.84 -14.00 -28.04
N ASN A 122 8.59 -14.23 -27.65
CA ASN A 122 8.06 -15.55 -27.27
C ASN A 122 8.91 -16.29 -26.20
N GLY A 123 9.59 -15.53 -25.32
CA GLY A 123 10.49 -16.05 -24.28
C GLY A 123 11.93 -16.32 -24.72
N GLN A 124 12.27 -16.12 -26.00
CA GLN A 124 13.65 -16.12 -26.47
C GLN A 124 14.24 -14.71 -26.38
N ASP A 125 15.39 -14.55 -25.70
CA ASP A 125 16.16 -13.31 -25.68
C ASP A 125 16.74 -13.00 -27.07
N ILE A 126 16.62 -11.74 -27.50
CA ILE A 126 17.14 -11.21 -28.77
C ILE A 126 18.12 -10.05 -28.58
N GLY A 127 18.58 -9.83 -27.33
CA GLY A 127 19.53 -8.77 -26.98
C GLY A 127 18.84 -7.46 -26.56
N THR A 128 19.60 -6.36 -26.59
CA THR A 128 19.18 -5.06 -26.04
C THR A 128 18.78 -4.04 -27.10
N THR A 129 17.83 -3.16 -26.78
CA THR A 129 17.47 -2.01 -27.63
C THR A 129 18.64 -1.01 -27.80
N PRO A 130 18.78 -0.33 -28.95
CA PRO A 130 18.03 -0.55 -30.19
C PRO A 130 18.42 -1.86 -30.88
N THR A 131 17.44 -2.69 -31.24
CA THR A 131 17.64 -3.97 -31.92
C THR A 131 16.66 -4.12 -33.10
N GLN A 132 16.83 -5.16 -33.91
CA GLN A 132 15.96 -5.48 -35.04
C GLN A 132 15.52 -6.95 -34.99
N TYR A 133 14.26 -7.22 -35.31
CA TYR A 133 13.73 -8.59 -35.32
C TYR A 133 12.77 -8.82 -36.50
N ALA A 134 12.99 -9.89 -37.25
CA ALA A 134 12.11 -10.33 -38.34
C ALA A 134 11.03 -11.28 -37.77
N PHE A 135 9.83 -10.75 -37.54
CA PHE A 135 8.68 -11.55 -37.11
C PHE A 135 8.19 -12.48 -38.23
N SER A 136 7.53 -13.59 -37.89
CA SER A 136 7.04 -14.55 -38.88
C SER A 136 5.63 -14.97 -38.53
N PHE A 137 4.70 -14.66 -39.43
CA PHE A 137 3.27 -14.96 -39.30
C PHE A 137 2.89 -15.99 -40.37
N PRO A 138 2.84 -17.30 -40.04
CA PRO A 138 2.35 -18.33 -40.96
C PRO A 138 0.84 -18.23 -41.24
N ASP A 139 0.09 -17.55 -40.35
CA ASP A 139 -1.35 -17.32 -40.46
C ASP A 139 -1.80 -16.06 -39.66
N ASP A 140 -2.98 -15.55 -40.00
CA ASP A 140 -3.67 -14.40 -39.38
C ASP A 140 -3.88 -14.54 -37.85
N ASN A 141 -3.79 -15.75 -37.30
CA ASN A 141 -3.97 -16.04 -35.88
C ASN A 141 -2.65 -16.00 -35.09
N THR A 142 -1.52 -16.03 -35.78
CA THR A 142 -0.19 -16.03 -35.16
C THR A 142 0.05 -14.72 -34.41
N ARG A 143 0.52 -14.83 -33.16
CA ARG A 143 0.85 -13.70 -32.29
C ARG A 143 2.24 -13.88 -31.72
N HIS A 144 3.00 -12.81 -31.64
CA HIS A 144 4.25 -12.78 -30.87
C HIS A 144 4.04 -11.97 -29.58
N MET A 145 4.56 -12.48 -28.47
CA MET A 145 4.69 -11.75 -27.21
C MET A 145 6.09 -11.16 -27.15
N VAL A 146 6.18 -9.83 -27.21
CA VAL A 146 7.43 -9.08 -27.09
C VAL A 146 7.49 -8.48 -25.69
N ARG A 147 8.48 -8.88 -24.89
CA ARG A 147 8.71 -8.36 -23.53
C ARG A 147 9.94 -7.46 -23.53
N ALA A 148 9.80 -6.25 -22.99
CA ALA A 148 10.93 -5.37 -22.69
C ALA A 148 11.20 -5.35 -21.18
N SER A 149 12.45 -5.56 -20.80
CA SER A 149 12.92 -5.64 -19.41
C SER A 149 14.16 -4.79 -19.16
N LYS A 150 14.19 -4.05 -18.05
CA LYS A 150 15.29 -3.16 -17.67
C LYS A 150 15.38 -3.06 -16.14
N GLU A 151 16.59 -3.20 -15.60
CA GLU A 151 16.83 -2.97 -14.18
C GLU A 151 16.43 -1.54 -13.76
N GLY A 152 15.67 -1.43 -12.67
CA GLY A 152 15.10 -0.15 -12.20
C GLY A 152 13.75 0.24 -12.82
N TYR A 153 13.21 -0.52 -13.78
CA TYR A 153 11.96 -0.19 -14.48
C TYR A 153 11.00 -1.37 -14.55
N HIS A 154 9.70 -1.08 -14.59
CA HIS A 154 8.66 -2.07 -14.79
C HIS A 154 8.73 -2.68 -16.19
N ASP A 155 8.73 -4.01 -16.25
CA ASP A 155 8.62 -4.78 -17.49
C ASP A 155 7.38 -4.37 -18.31
N ARG A 156 7.51 -4.43 -19.64
CA ARG A 156 6.44 -4.10 -20.59
C ARG A 156 6.26 -5.23 -21.59
N ASP A 157 5.17 -5.99 -21.45
CA ASP A 157 4.74 -6.99 -22.42
C ASP A 157 3.86 -6.33 -23.50
N PHE A 158 4.11 -6.64 -24.78
CA PHE A 158 3.32 -6.21 -25.93
C PHE A 158 3.04 -7.41 -26.85
N VAL A 159 1.76 -7.68 -27.13
CA VAL A 159 1.36 -8.74 -28.06
C VAL A 159 1.09 -8.15 -29.44
N ILE A 160 1.76 -8.69 -30.46
CA ILE A 160 1.73 -8.19 -31.84
C ILE A 160 1.23 -9.27 -32.82
N SER A 161 0.29 -8.86 -33.68
CA SER A 161 -0.16 -9.55 -34.89
C SER A 161 0.47 -8.92 -36.15
N GLU A 162 0.32 -9.57 -37.30
CA GLU A 162 0.69 -9.00 -38.60
C GLU A 162 -0.03 -7.68 -38.89
N GLU A 163 -1.34 -7.61 -38.60
CA GLU A 163 -2.15 -6.40 -38.74
C GLU A 163 -1.63 -5.25 -37.86
N GLN A 164 -1.29 -5.54 -36.59
CA GLN A 164 -0.71 -4.55 -35.68
C GLN A 164 0.68 -4.10 -36.15
N LEU A 165 1.49 -5.01 -36.71
CA LEU A 165 2.81 -4.67 -37.23
C LEU A 165 2.72 -3.75 -38.45
N ALA A 166 1.78 -4.00 -39.37
CA ALA A 166 1.53 -3.13 -40.52
C ALA A 166 1.13 -1.71 -40.09
N GLN A 167 0.37 -1.57 -39.00
CA GLN A 167 -0.01 -0.27 -38.42
C GLN A 167 1.17 0.46 -37.74
N LEU A 168 2.20 -0.26 -37.28
CA LEU A 168 3.38 0.28 -36.59
C LEU A 168 4.51 0.75 -37.53
N ALA A 169 4.32 0.66 -38.85
CA ALA A 169 5.28 1.12 -39.86
C ALA A 169 6.73 0.62 -39.63
N GLY A 170 6.87 -0.63 -39.17
CA GLY A 170 8.17 -1.26 -38.92
C GLY A 170 8.91 -0.82 -37.64
N ILE A 171 8.27 -0.09 -36.71
CA ILE A 171 8.90 0.35 -35.45
C ILE A 171 8.04 0.03 -34.22
N ILE A 172 8.55 -0.82 -33.33
CA ILE A 172 8.01 -1.04 -31.98
C ILE A 172 8.74 -0.09 -31.01
N ARG A 173 8.00 0.66 -30.19
CA ARG A 173 8.56 1.57 -29.16
C ARG A 173 8.01 1.22 -27.78
N PHE A 174 8.88 0.85 -26.86
CA PHE A 174 8.55 0.65 -25.46
C PHE A 174 8.86 1.92 -24.65
N THR A 175 7.87 2.47 -23.96
CA THR A 175 8.11 3.37 -22.82
C THR A 175 7.92 2.55 -21.55
N MET A 176 8.93 2.55 -20.69
CA MET A 176 8.94 1.85 -19.40
C MET A 176 8.88 2.86 -18.26
N GLU A 177 8.20 2.50 -17.18
CA GLU A 177 8.06 3.35 -15.99
C GLU A 177 9.08 2.92 -14.93
N ALA A 178 9.81 3.88 -14.36
CA ALA A 178 10.78 3.62 -13.30
C ALA A 178 10.09 3.12 -12.03
N HIS A 179 10.75 2.21 -11.29
CA HIS A 179 10.32 1.80 -9.96
C HIS A 179 10.41 2.95 -8.96
N GLU A 180 11.52 3.70 -9.01
CA GLU A 180 11.78 4.81 -8.09
C GLU A 180 11.13 6.10 -8.61
N LYS A 181 10.35 6.76 -7.75
CA LYS A 181 9.72 8.05 -8.03
C LYS A 181 10.17 9.09 -7.00
N PRO A 182 11.00 10.08 -7.37
CA PRO A 182 11.43 11.12 -6.45
C PRO A 182 10.32 12.14 -6.20
N ALA A 183 10.21 12.62 -4.97
CA ALA A 183 9.42 13.81 -4.64
C ALA A 183 10.06 14.64 -3.52
N LEU A 184 9.79 15.95 -3.55
CA LEU A 184 10.14 16.89 -2.49
C LEU A 184 9.04 16.85 -1.41
N ILE A 185 9.41 16.48 -0.19
CA ILE A 185 8.52 16.45 0.97
C ILE A 185 8.62 17.79 1.70
N THR A 186 7.51 18.52 1.77
CA THR A 186 7.41 19.83 2.43
C THR A 186 6.38 19.81 3.56
N SER A 187 6.46 20.77 4.47
CA SER A 187 5.43 20.94 5.51
C SER A 187 5.12 22.39 5.79
N ASP A 188 3.91 22.63 6.32
CA ASP A 188 3.52 23.90 6.93
C ASP A 188 3.14 23.68 8.40
N PRO A 189 3.90 24.23 9.37
CA PRO A 189 5.16 24.94 9.19
C PRO A 189 6.30 24.03 8.71
N GLY A 190 7.28 24.61 8.02
CA GLY A 190 8.50 23.92 7.60
C GLY A 190 9.40 23.51 8.77
N GLN A 191 10.48 22.77 8.49
CA GLN A 191 11.40 22.20 9.50
C GLN A 191 10.66 21.27 10.48
N ALA A 192 9.87 20.34 9.94
CA ALA A 192 9.38 19.16 10.62
C ALA A 192 10.32 17.97 10.33
N ARG A 193 10.49 17.05 11.29
CA ARG A 193 11.27 15.83 11.12
C ARG A 193 10.49 14.84 10.28
N VAL A 194 11.14 14.22 9.29
CA VAL A 194 10.53 13.26 8.37
C VAL A 194 11.06 11.86 8.68
N GLU A 195 10.15 10.93 8.94
CA GLU A 195 10.41 9.50 9.12
C GLU A 195 9.66 8.71 8.05
N ILE A 196 10.33 7.80 7.35
CA ILE A 196 9.74 6.92 6.34
C ILE A 196 10.09 5.47 6.70
N GLU A 197 9.07 4.62 6.81
CA GLU A 197 9.21 3.19 7.16
C GLU A 197 10.02 2.91 8.46
N GLY A 198 10.03 3.84 9.43
CA GLY A 198 10.79 3.73 10.67
C GLY A 198 12.19 4.37 10.64
N ILE A 199 12.61 4.92 9.49
CA ILE A 199 13.93 5.52 9.29
C ILE A 199 13.79 7.05 9.20
N GLU A 200 14.58 7.79 9.98
CA GLU A 200 14.66 9.25 9.84
C GLU A 200 15.38 9.62 8.53
N VAL A 201 14.72 10.46 7.71
CA VAL A 201 15.22 10.92 6.42
C VAL A 201 15.81 12.33 6.51
N GLY A 202 15.28 13.18 7.41
CA GLY A 202 15.79 14.54 7.64
C GLY A 202 14.74 15.52 8.15
N LEU A 203 14.89 16.79 7.79
CA LEU A 203 13.93 17.86 8.09
C LEU A 203 13.32 18.43 6.80
N THR A 204 12.04 18.80 6.80
CA THR A 204 11.40 19.45 5.64
C THR A 204 11.99 20.84 5.35
N PRO A 205 12.24 21.21 4.07
CA PRO A 205 12.02 20.41 2.86
C PRO A 205 13.13 19.37 2.61
N VAL A 206 12.76 18.17 2.17
CA VAL A 206 13.71 17.07 1.86
C VAL A 206 13.27 16.28 0.63
N GLU A 207 14.20 15.88 -0.23
CA GLU A 207 13.93 15.01 -1.38
C GLU A 207 14.01 13.53 -0.98
N TYR A 208 13.10 12.69 -1.50
CA TYR A 208 13.11 11.25 -1.26
C TYR A 208 12.65 10.45 -2.48
N GLY A 209 13.37 9.36 -2.78
CA GLY A 209 13.05 8.40 -3.83
C GLY A 209 12.16 7.26 -3.31
N PHE A 210 10.89 7.24 -3.72
CA PHE A 210 9.94 6.20 -3.33
C PHE A 210 9.99 5.00 -4.29
N ASP A 211 10.41 3.83 -3.81
CA ASP A 211 10.41 2.58 -4.58
C ASP A 211 9.01 1.95 -4.70
N PHE A 212 8.51 1.82 -5.92
CA PHE A 212 7.26 1.17 -6.30
C PHE A 212 7.47 -0.06 -7.20
N LYS A 213 8.61 -0.76 -7.11
CA LYS A 213 8.83 -2.06 -7.77
C LYS A 213 7.67 -3.04 -7.55
N ASP A 214 7.06 -3.01 -6.37
CA ASP A 214 5.68 -3.44 -6.16
C ASP A 214 4.76 -2.20 -6.15
N ARG A 215 3.90 -2.08 -7.17
CA ARG A 215 2.95 -0.96 -7.33
C ARG A 215 1.83 -0.95 -6.28
N SER A 216 1.64 -2.07 -5.57
CA SER A 216 0.68 -2.16 -4.46
C SER A 216 1.26 -1.70 -3.11
N ARG A 217 2.59 -1.49 -3.04
CA ARG A 217 3.26 -0.94 -1.85
C ARG A 217 2.70 0.45 -1.52
N ARG A 218 2.51 0.68 -0.23
CA ARG A 218 2.20 2.01 0.32
C ARG A 218 3.28 2.35 1.33
N HIS A 219 4.04 3.40 1.03
CA HIS A 219 4.97 4.01 1.97
C HIS A 219 4.17 4.80 3.01
N VAL A 220 4.72 4.99 4.20
CA VAL A 220 4.13 5.86 5.22
C VAL A 220 5.17 6.92 5.58
N VAL A 221 4.85 8.17 5.24
CA VAL A 221 5.65 9.34 5.59
C VAL A 221 5.07 9.92 6.88
N LYS A 222 5.79 9.82 7.99
CA LYS A 222 5.44 10.52 9.23
C LYS A 222 6.19 11.84 9.29
N LEU A 223 5.51 12.87 9.78
CA LEU A 223 6.11 14.15 10.09
C LEU A 223 5.85 14.49 11.55
N SER A 224 6.90 14.82 12.29
CA SER A 224 6.84 15.23 13.70
C SER A 224 7.47 16.59 13.92
N LYS A 225 6.88 17.41 14.80
CA LYS A 225 7.39 18.75 15.12
C LYS A 225 6.98 19.20 16.52
N PRO A 226 7.91 19.66 17.38
CA PRO A 226 7.58 20.24 18.69
C PRO A 226 6.52 21.35 18.58
N GLY A 227 5.45 21.24 19.37
CA GLY A 227 4.30 22.16 19.31
C GLY A 227 3.16 21.76 18.37
N TYR A 228 3.29 20.66 17.62
CA TYR A 228 2.31 20.19 16.64
C TYR A 228 1.90 18.74 16.90
N PHE A 229 0.87 18.27 16.20
CA PHE A 229 0.51 16.85 16.17
C PHE A 229 1.31 16.11 15.10
N ASP A 230 1.88 14.97 15.46
CA ASP A 230 2.54 14.06 14.52
C ASP A 230 1.53 13.56 13.48
N THR A 231 1.90 13.68 12.21
CA THR A 231 1.00 13.45 11.07
C THR A 231 1.57 12.37 10.16
N ALA A 232 0.80 11.32 9.89
CA ALA A 232 1.21 10.20 9.04
C ALA A 232 0.43 10.21 7.71
N VAL A 233 1.14 10.31 6.59
CA VAL A 233 0.57 10.36 5.23
C VAL A 233 0.95 9.07 4.47
N PRO A 234 -0.04 8.26 4.02
CA PRO A 234 0.22 7.12 3.17
C PRO A 234 0.49 7.56 1.72
N VAL A 235 1.63 7.16 1.17
CA VAL A 235 2.04 7.46 -0.21
C VAL A 235 2.02 6.18 -1.05
N SER A 236 1.31 6.26 -2.18
CA SER A 236 1.16 5.21 -3.19
C SER A 236 1.68 5.71 -4.52
N GLU A 237 1.87 4.82 -5.50
CA GLU A 237 2.37 5.16 -6.83
C GLU A 237 1.54 6.27 -7.53
N ASN A 238 0.25 6.38 -7.17
CA ASN A 238 -0.73 7.31 -7.76
C ASN A 238 -1.15 8.45 -6.82
N THR A 239 -0.42 8.67 -5.72
CA THR A 239 -0.67 9.83 -4.82
C THR A 239 -0.40 11.15 -5.56
N GLU A 240 -1.32 12.10 -5.50
CA GLU A 240 -1.26 13.36 -6.25
C GLU A 240 0.06 14.13 -6.04
N GLY A 241 0.50 14.27 -4.79
CA GLY A 241 1.78 14.92 -4.44
C GLY A 241 3.03 14.18 -4.94
N LEU A 242 2.95 12.88 -5.22
CA LEU A 242 4.04 12.13 -5.87
C LEU A 242 4.05 12.39 -7.38
N GLN A 243 2.87 12.48 -8.00
CA GLN A 243 2.69 12.74 -9.43
C GLN A 243 3.04 14.20 -9.82
N SER A 244 2.89 15.15 -8.88
CA SER A 244 3.37 16.53 -9.02
C SER A 244 4.85 16.71 -8.64
N GLY A 245 5.48 15.70 -8.03
CA GLY A 245 6.83 15.78 -7.47
C GLY A 245 6.93 16.57 -6.15
N VAL A 246 5.83 17.03 -5.55
CA VAL A 246 5.82 17.76 -4.27
C VAL A 246 4.72 17.25 -3.33
N ILE A 247 5.13 16.63 -2.21
CA ILE A 247 4.24 16.14 -1.15
C ILE A 247 4.25 17.15 0.00
N ASN A 248 3.24 18.03 0.04
CA ASN A 248 3.10 19.01 1.12
C ASN A 248 2.16 18.53 2.24
N VAL A 249 2.60 18.65 3.49
CA VAL A 249 1.83 18.22 4.68
C VAL A 249 1.64 19.38 5.67
N VAL A 250 0.39 19.79 5.89
CA VAL A 250 0.06 20.80 6.91
C VAL A 250 -0.05 20.13 8.26
N LEU A 251 0.70 20.61 9.26
CA LEU A 251 0.69 20.11 10.63
C LEU A 251 -0.23 20.96 11.50
N GLN A 252 -1.08 20.30 12.29
CA GLN A 252 -1.97 20.98 13.22
C GLN A 252 -1.22 21.35 14.52
N GLU A 253 -1.33 22.61 14.97
CA GLU A 253 -0.78 23.05 16.28
C GLU A 253 -1.43 22.26 17.42
N ASN A 254 -0.63 21.77 18.36
CA ASN A 254 -1.08 21.11 19.58
C ASN A 254 -1.24 22.15 20.72
N PRO A 255 -2.48 22.57 21.07
CA PRO A 255 -2.69 23.63 22.05
C PRO A 255 -2.28 23.22 23.48
N ALA A 256 -2.15 21.93 23.78
CA ALA A 256 -1.67 21.46 25.08
C ALA A 256 -0.17 21.76 25.27
N TRP A 257 0.62 21.81 24.19
CA TRP A 257 2.06 22.10 24.26
C TRP A 257 2.35 23.44 24.94
N ARG A 258 1.50 24.46 24.71
CA ARG A 258 1.64 25.81 25.27
C ARG A 258 1.46 25.90 26.78
N VAL A 259 0.88 24.88 27.42
CA VAL A 259 0.60 24.85 28.88
C VAL A 259 1.25 23.65 29.57
N THR A 260 2.07 22.88 28.84
CA THR A 260 2.73 21.68 29.34
C THR A 260 4.23 21.70 29.12
N SER A 261 4.97 21.10 30.06
CA SER A 261 6.42 20.96 30.04
C SER A 261 6.82 19.50 30.22
N GLU A 262 8.04 19.18 29.83
CA GLU A 262 8.68 17.93 30.23
C GLU A 262 9.00 17.97 31.74
N SER A 263 9.13 16.79 32.35
CA SER A 263 9.64 16.59 33.71
C SER A 263 10.21 15.18 33.80
N GLU A 264 11.28 14.98 34.58
CA GLU A 264 11.89 13.66 34.79
C GLU A 264 10.93 12.66 35.43
N ALA A 265 9.95 13.15 36.20
CA ALA A 265 8.91 12.34 36.82
C ALA A 265 7.74 12.01 35.87
N THR A 266 7.71 12.54 34.63
CA THR A 266 6.61 12.27 33.69
C THR A 266 6.63 10.81 33.24
N ASN A 267 5.55 10.11 33.60
CA ASN A 267 5.31 8.68 33.45
C ASN A 267 6.42 7.76 34.03
N ARG A 268 7.38 8.30 34.77
CA ARG A 268 8.57 7.60 35.29
C ARG A 268 8.75 7.86 36.79
N TRP A 269 9.40 6.93 37.49
CA TRP A 269 9.68 7.06 38.92
C TRP A 269 10.99 7.84 39.15
N LEU A 270 10.87 9.12 39.46
CA LEU A 270 11.98 9.93 39.98
C LEU A 270 12.20 9.59 41.46
N ARG A 271 13.46 9.50 41.91
CA ARG A 271 13.81 9.32 43.32
C ARG A 271 14.39 10.61 43.90
N ILE A 272 13.88 11.01 45.06
CA ILE A 272 14.40 12.14 45.84
C ILE A 272 14.92 11.58 47.16
N ALA A 273 16.24 11.60 47.33
CA ALA A 273 16.90 11.34 48.61
C ALA A 273 16.70 12.55 49.53
N ILE A 274 16.20 12.32 50.73
CA ILE A 274 15.90 13.36 51.70
C ILE A 274 17.15 13.66 52.53
N ASP A 275 17.45 14.94 52.77
CA ASP A 275 18.51 15.35 53.68
C ASP A 275 18.30 14.77 55.09
N SER A 276 19.32 14.10 55.63
CA SER A 276 19.27 13.40 56.93
C SER A 276 18.98 14.33 58.12
N ARG A 277 19.09 15.65 57.94
CA ARG A 277 18.71 16.67 58.92
C ARG A 277 17.20 16.94 58.97
N ILE A 278 16.42 16.40 58.03
CA ILE A 278 14.95 16.57 57.98
C ILE A 278 14.29 15.32 58.58
N PRO A 279 13.61 15.42 59.74
CA PRO A 279 12.88 14.28 60.31
C PRO A 279 11.78 13.80 59.36
N TYR A 280 11.54 12.48 59.33
CA TYR A 280 10.54 11.84 58.47
C TYR A 280 9.16 12.54 58.49
N VAL A 281 8.64 12.91 59.67
CA VAL A 281 7.34 13.60 59.80
C VAL A 281 7.36 14.99 59.15
N SER A 282 8.48 15.70 59.25
CA SER A 282 8.67 17.01 58.62
C SER A 282 8.84 16.91 57.11
N ALA A 283 9.47 15.83 56.60
CA ALA A 283 9.52 15.54 55.17
C ALA A 283 8.11 15.20 54.63
N TRP A 284 7.38 14.34 55.32
CA TRP A 284 6.01 13.96 54.97
C TRP A 284 5.07 15.17 54.89
N GLN A 285 5.10 16.05 55.90
CA GLN A 285 4.30 17.28 55.86
C GLN A 285 4.68 18.17 54.66
N ARG A 286 5.99 18.38 54.39
CA ARG A 286 6.43 19.16 53.22
C ARG A 286 5.91 18.58 51.89
N ILE A 287 5.86 17.26 51.75
CA ILE A 287 5.30 16.61 50.55
C ILE A 287 3.81 16.92 50.44
N ILE A 288 3.04 16.75 51.53
CA ILE A 288 1.61 17.07 51.54
C ILE A 288 1.39 18.53 51.17
N ASP A 289 2.04 19.48 51.87
CA ASP A 289 1.92 20.92 51.62
C ASP A 289 2.14 21.27 50.15
N SER A 290 3.20 20.71 49.54
CA SER A 290 3.57 20.97 48.14
C SER A 290 2.56 20.36 47.17
N VAL A 291 2.12 19.12 47.39
CA VAL A 291 1.14 18.49 46.49
C VAL A 291 -0.22 19.18 46.58
N THR A 292 -0.65 19.59 47.79
CA THR A 292 -1.93 20.30 47.99
C THR A 292 -1.92 21.77 47.54
N SER A 293 -0.76 22.37 47.20
CA SER A 293 -0.72 23.70 46.58
C SER A 293 -0.96 23.65 45.06
N VAL A 294 -0.91 22.45 44.45
CA VAL A 294 -1.12 22.22 43.00
C VAL A 294 -2.35 21.35 42.71
N TYR A 295 -2.71 20.43 43.62
CA TYR A 295 -3.84 19.52 43.47
C TYR A 295 -4.94 19.78 44.53
N ASP A 296 -6.16 20.05 44.07
CA ASP A 296 -7.32 20.40 44.92
C ASP A 296 -7.66 19.36 46.00
N SER A 297 -7.31 18.09 45.80
CA SER A 297 -7.66 16.99 46.70
C SER A 297 -6.75 15.77 46.54
N LEU A 298 -6.78 14.92 47.57
CA LEU A 298 -6.00 13.67 47.67
C LEU A 298 -6.96 12.47 47.73
N GLU A 299 -6.80 11.51 46.83
CA GLU A 299 -7.61 10.28 46.82
C GLU A 299 -7.17 9.27 47.88
N GLN A 300 -5.87 9.21 48.15
CA GLN A 300 -5.29 8.23 49.04
C GLN A 300 -4.06 8.81 49.76
N LEU A 301 -4.07 8.68 51.08
CA LEU A 301 -3.05 9.17 51.99
C LEU A 301 -2.78 8.07 53.03
N ASP A 302 -1.63 7.41 52.96
CA ASP A 302 -1.14 6.53 54.01
C ASP A 302 0.22 7.02 54.49
N GLN A 303 0.28 7.40 55.76
CA GLN A 303 1.50 7.83 56.42
C GLN A 303 2.51 6.67 56.56
N GLN A 304 2.07 5.45 56.85
CA GLN A 304 2.98 4.34 57.22
C GLN A 304 3.89 3.91 56.05
N SER A 305 3.34 3.78 54.84
CA SER A 305 4.12 3.58 53.61
C SER A 305 4.59 4.88 52.94
N GLY A 306 4.21 6.03 53.51
CA GLY A 306 4.35 7.35 52.91
C GLY A 306 3.74 7.42 51.50
N TYR A 307 2.65 6.69 51.27
CA TYR A 307 1.97 6.63 49.98
C TYR A 307 0.95 7.78 49.86
N LEU A 308 1.04 8.49 48.75
CA LEU A 308 0.23 9.66 48.43
C LEU A 308 -0.25 9.55 46.98
N ARG A 309 -1.55 9.74 46.75
CA ARG A 309 -2.11 9.92 45.40
C ARG A 309 -3.07 11.10 45.39
N SER A 310 -2.84 12.05 44.48
CA SER A 310 -3.76 13.17 44.27
C SER A 310 -4.97 12.77 43.42
N SER A 311 -6.03 13.57 43.44
CA SER A 311 -7.10 13.49 42.44
C SER A 311 -6.58 13.98 41.08
N PRO A 312 -6.95 13.35 39.95
CA PRO A 312 -6.43 13.72 38.63
C PRO A 312 -6.94 15.10 38.19
N GLN A 313 -6.02 15.99 37.83
CA GLN A 313 -6.32 17.27 37.20
C GLN A 313 -6.58 17.05 35.71
N ILE A 314 -7.77 17.40 35.21
CA ILE A 314 -8.17 17.20 33.81
C ILE A 314 -8.40 18.56 33.14
N ARG A 315 -7.79 18.79 31.98
CA ARG A 315 -8.01 20.00 31.15
C ARG A 315 -8.44 19.61 29.74
N GLU A 316 -9.46 20.28 29.22
CA GLU A 316 -9.98 20.09 27.86
C GLU A 316 -9.30 21.05 26.87
N PHE A 317 -9.00 20.52 25.68
CA PHE A 317 -8.45 21.24 24.55
C PHE A 317 -9.40 21.12 23.35
N PRO A 318 -9.92 22.24 22.79
CA PRO A 318 -10.99 22.21 21.79
C PRO A 318 -10.56 21.86 20.36
N LYS A 319 -9.26 21.61 20.13
CA LYS A 319 -8.67 21.37 18.80
C LYS A 319 -7.55 20.32 18.84
N GLY A 320 -7.88 19.07 18.53
CA GLY A 320 -6.95 18.01 18.08
C GLY A 320 -7.35 17.50 16.69
N PRO A 321 -6.66 16.48 16.14
CA PRO A 321 -6.95 15.95 14.80
C PRO A 321 -8.38 15.39 14.69
N ASP A 322 -8.77 14.55 15.64
CA ASP A 322 -10.10 13.90 15.72
C ASP A 322 -11.13 14.74 16.51
N GLY A 323 -10.90 16.06 16.63
CA GLY A 323 -11.73 16.97 17.41
C GLY A 323 -11.17 17.27 18.81
N PRO A 324 -12.02 17.63 19.79
CA PRO A 324 -11.55 17.98 21.14
C PRO A 324 -10.92 16.79 21.88
N PHE A 325 -9.93 17.06 22.72
CA PHE A 325 -9.23 16.06 23.54
C PHE A 325 -9.04 16.55 24.98
N LEU A 326 -8.76 15.61 25.88
CA LEU A 326 -8.51 15.82 27.30
C LEU A 326 -7.07 15.42 27.62
N VAL A 327 -6.38 16.23 28.42
CA VAL A 327 -5.13 15.82 29.09
C VAL A 327 -5.41 15.73 30.58
N ARG A 328 -4.94 14.66 31.23
CA ARG A 328 -4.95 14.52 32.69
C ARG A 328 -3.55 14.37 33.27
N THR A 329 -3.32 14.98 34.43
CA THR A 329 -2.14 14.75 35.27
C THR A 329 -2.55 14.28 36.67
N GLN A 330 -1.76 13.39 37.28
CA GLN A 330 -1.96 12.89 38.64
C GLN A 330 -0.61 12.65 39.32
N PHE A 331 -0.47 13.10 40.56
CA PHE A 331 0.72 12.87 41.37
C PHE A 331 0.59 11.54 42.14
N ILE A 332 1.66 10.74 42.11
CA ILE A 332 1.82 9.56 42.97
C ILE A 332 3.18 9.63 43.68
N GLY A 333 3.17 9.59 45.01
CA GLY A 333 4.35 9.52 45.87
C GLY A 333 4.33 8.26 46.74
N SER A 334 5.50 7.74 47.11
CA SER A 334 5.66 6.59 48.01
C SER A 334 7.10 6.52 48.54
N ILE A 335 7.33 5.91 49.71
CA ILE A 335 8.70 5.65 50.19
C ILE A 335 9.37 4.59 49.27
N SER A 336 10.64 4.81 48.95
CA SER A 336 11.52 3.86 48.24
C SER A 336 12.65 3.30 49.11
N SER A 337 13.06 4.01 50.17
CA SER A 337 13.84 3.49 51.29
C SER A 337 13.58 4.34 52.53
N GLN A 338 13.67 3.74 53.72
CA GLN A 338 13.63 4.46 54.99
C GLN A 338 15.04 4.92 55.42
N GLU A 339 16.09 4.18 55.02
CA GLU A 339 17.49 4.48 55.32
C GLU A 339 18.35 4.31 54.04
N PRO A 340 19.01 5.37 53.54
CA PRO A 340 18.65 6.78 53.77
C PRO A 340 17.22 7.05 53.31
N LEU A 341 16.50 7.94 54.01
CA LEU A 341 15.11 8.26 53.69
C LEU A 341 15.02 8.76 52.24
N THR A 342 14.29 8.03 51.41
CA THR A 342 14.22 8.26 49.96
C THR A 342 12.78 8.07 49.51
N TYR A 343 12.18 9.11 48.94
CA TYR A 343 10.88 9.01 48.29
C TYR A 343 11.04 8.72 46.79
N LYS A 344 10.09 7.98 46.22
CA LYS A 344 9.86 7.89 44.78
C LYS A 344 8.59 8.66 44.44
N ILE A 345 8.64 9.48 43.39
CA ILE A 345 7.49 10.22 42.87
C ILE A 345 7.33 9.95 41.37
N LYS A 346 6.09 9.92 40.88
CA LYS A 346 5.73 9.83 39.46
C LYS A 346 4.56 10.77 39.20
N LEU A 347 4.66 11.54 38.13
CA LEU A 347 3.53 12.24 37.52
C LEU A 347 2.95 11.32 36.44
N VAL A 348 1.74 10.82 36.63
CA VAL A 348 0.99 10.12 35.58
C VAL A 348 0.42 11.19 34.66
N ALA A 349 0.84 11.20 33.40
CA ALA A 349 0.37 12.13 32.38
C ALA A 349 -0.22 11.35 31.20
N GLN A 350 -1.48 11.65 30.87
CA GLN A 350 -2.25 10.87 29.91
C GLN A 350 -3.18 11.75 29.07
N THR A 351 -3.47 11.30 27.85
CA THR A 351 -4.35 11.99 26.89
C THR A 351 -5.47 11.07 26.40
N ARG A 352 -6.58 11.66 25.94
CA ARG A 352 -7.74 10.95 25.37
C ARG A 352 -8.59 11.87 24.50
N GLY A 353 -9.16 11.37 23.40
CA GLY A 353 -10.23 12.05 22.68
C GLY A 353 -11.48 12.26 23.54
N LYS A 354 -12.16 13.39 23.37
CA LYS A 354 -13.33 13.76 24.19
C LYS A 354 -14.51 12.80 24.02
N HIS A 355 -14.64 12.18 22.84
CA HIS A 355 -15.72 11.27 22.49
C HIS A 355 -15.38 9.78 22.69
N GLU A 356 -14.17 9.47 23.17
CA GLU A 356 -13.74 8.09 23.47
C GLU A 356 -14.28 7.62 24.83
N SER A 357 -14.18 6.30 25.09
CA SER A 357 -14.67 5.69 26.34
C SER A 357 -13.94 6.24 27.56
N SER A 358 -14.56 6.18 28.74
CA SER A 358 -13.97 6.70 30.00
C SER A 358 -12.61 6.10 30.37
N GLU A 359 -12.29 4.92 29.84
CA GLU A 359 -11.19 4.05 30.24
C GLU A 359 -9.96 4.10 29.29
N SER A 360 -10.14 4.57 28.05
CA SER A 360 -9.14 4.50 26.97
C SER A 360 -8.06 5.60 27.03
N TRP A 361 -7.36 5.74 28.15
CA TRP A 361 -6.32 6.76 28.32
C TRP A 361 -4.95 6.30 27.77
N ALA A 362 -4.44 7.01 26.76
CA ALA A 362 -3.07 6.85 26.28
C ALA A 362 -2.07 7.61 27.18
N GLU A 363 -0.80 7.16 27.24
CA GLU A 363 0.26 7.95 27.88
C GLU A 363 0.56 9.24 27.09
N PHE A 364 1.01 10.28 27.79
CA PHE A 364 1.35 11.58 27.22
C PHE A 364 2.61 12.12 27.90
N ASP A 365 3.63 12.50 27.12
CA ASP A 365 5.00 12.73 27.63
C ASP A 365 5.24 14.08 28.32
N ARG A 366 4.18 14.88 28.51
CA ARG A 366 4.26 16.22 29.13
C ARG A 366 3.24 16.37 30.25
N VAL A 367 3.61 17.11 31.29
CA VAL A 367 2.75 17.46 32.44
C VAL A 367 2.41 18.96 32.38
N PHE A 368 1.42 19.46 33.13
CA PHE A 368 1.20 20.92 33.14
C PHE A 368 2.40 21.62 33.80
N ALA A 369 2.68 22.87 33.43
CA ALA A 369 3.87 23.58 33.94
C ALA A 369 3.93 23.63 35.48
N GLN A 370 2.77 23.67 36.15
CA GLN A 370 2.63 23.63 37.62
C GLN A 370 3.04 22.26 38.21
N ASP A 371 2.78 21.16 37.50
CA ASP A 371 3.20 19.82 37.92
C ASP A 371 4.72 19.63 37.83
N ALA A 372 5.36 20.22 36.81
CA ALA A 372 6.82 20.20 36.69
C ALA A 372 7.48 21.07 37.78
N GLN A 373 6.93 22.26 38.03
CA GLN A 373 7.37 23.14 39.13
C GLN A 373 7.24 22.47 40.50
N LEU A 374 6.20 21.66 40.73
CA LEU A 374 6.06 20.84 41.94
C LEU A 374 7.22 19.85 42.13
N VAL A 375 7.73 19.23 41.05
CA VAL A 375 8.88 18.32 41.13
C VAL A 375 10.14 19.08 41.53
N GLU A 376 10.40 20.24 40.91
CA GLU A 376 11.51 21.12 41.27
C GLU A 376 11.39 21.64 42.72
N GLU A 377 10.18 22.00 43.17
CA GLU A 377 9.92 22.43 44.54
C GLU A 377 10.21 21.31 45.55
N LEU A 378 9.73 20.09 45.28
CA LEU A 378 9.97 18.92 46.12
C LEU A 378 11.47 18.58 46.21
N GLN A 379 12.20 18.66 45.09
CA GLN A 379 13.66 18.51 45.08
C GLN A 379 14.34 19.60 45.92
N ASN A 380 13.95 20.87 45.77
CA ASN A 380 14.54 22.00 46.50
C ASN A 380 14.17 22.05 48.00
N ARG A 381 12.98 21.60 48.40
CA ARG A 381 12.49 21.60 49.79
C ARG A 381 12.98 20.41 50.63
N MET A 382 13.56 19.38 50.00
CA MET A 382 13.89 18.12 50.68
C MET A 382 15.25 17.51 50.32
N GLY A 383 15.75 17.78 49.11
CA GLY A 383 16.94 17.15 48.57
C GLY A 383 18.23 17.56 49.27
N ILE A 384 19.20 16.66 49.26
CA ILE A 384 20.60 16.98 49.54
C ILE A 384 21.10 17.91 48.41
N LYS A 385 21.72 19.04 48.78
CA LYS A 385 22.40 19.97 47.86
C LYS A 385 23.88 19.63 47.69
#